data_AF-A0A5N1BPS4-F1
#
_entry.id   AF-A0A5N1BPS4-F1
#
_cell.length_a   1.000
_cell.length_b   1.000
_cell.length_c   1.000
_cell.angle_alpha   90.00
_cell.angle_beta   90.00
_cell.angle_gamma   90.00
#
_symmetry.space_group_name_H-M   'P 1'
#
loop_
_entity.id
_entity.type
_entity.pdbx_description
1 polymer ?
#
loop_
_entity_poly.entity_id
_entity_poly.type
_entity_poly.pdbx_seq_one_letter_code
_entity_poly.pdbx_strand_id
1 'polypeptide(L)'
;MSLDDKGFLVIKNDLAQPLSRPLADLFQRFQQGSDYRQSGGSGLGLNIVQSAAKKMGIKMAGDIQNEQFMISLDFPEILLKEESESDGS
;
A
#
# COMPACT_ATOMS: atom_id res chain seq x y z
N MET A 1 17.14 -13.14 -20.07
CA MET A 1 15.78 -12.69 -19.70
C MET A 1 15.98 -11.69 -18.59
N SER A 2 16.05 -10.40 -18.92
CA SER A 2 16.08 -9.32 -17.93
C SER A 2 14.68 -9.24 -17.32
N LEU A 3 14.56 -9.29 -16.00
CA LEU A 3 13.31 -8.88 -15.36
C LEU A 3 13.30 -7.35 -15.42
N ASP A 4 12.64 -6.79 -16.43
CA ASP A 4 12.29 -5.36 -16.51
C ASP A 4 11.10 -5.04 -15.57
N ASP A 5 10.99 -5.79 -14.47
CA ASP A 5 9.67 -6.12 -13.93
C ASP A 5 9.32 -5.22 -12.75
N LYS A 6 8.55 -4.18 -13.08
CA LYS A 6 7.76 -3.43 -12.10
C LYS A 6 6.90 -4.40 -11.29
N GLY A 7 7.04 -4.37 -9.98
CA GLY A 7 6.23 -5.18 -9.07
C GLY A 7 4.85 -4.57 -8.86
N PHE A 8 3.81 -5.41 -8.79
CA PHE A 8 2.46 -4.96 -8.45
C PHE A 8 1.83 -5.91 -7.43
N LEU A 9 1.28 -5.35 -6.35
CA LEU A 9 0.58 -6.11 -5.29
C LEU A 9 -0.82 -5.55 -5.08
N VAL A 10 -1.82 -6.43 -5.06
CA VAL A 10 -3.19 -6.10 -4.68
C VAL A 10 -3.63 -6.97 -3.52
N ILE A 11 -4.09 -6.32 -2.46
CA ILE A 11 -4.69 -6.97 -1.30
C ILE A 11 -6.17 -6.63 -1.32
N LYS A 12 -7.03 -7.65 -1.18
CA LYS A 12 -8.48 -7.50 -1.18
C LYS A 12 -9.08 -8.11 0.09
N ASN A 13 -10.14 -7.51 0.58
CA ASN A 13 -10.93 -8.03 1.69
C ASN A 13 -12.41 -7.71 1.48
N ASP A 14 -13.26 -8.73 1.61
CA ASP A 14 -14.71 -8.56 1.60
C ASP A 14 -15.14 -7.74 2.83
N LEU A 15 -15.90 -6.67 2.60
CA LEU A 15 -16.43 -5.87 3.69
C LEU A 15 -17.59 -6.61 4.34
N ALA A 16 -17.52 -6.79 5.66
CA ALA A 16 -18.64 -7.35 6.43
C ALA A 16 -19.87 -6.43 6.40
N GLN A 17 -19.66 -5.14 6.20
CA GLN A 17 -20.67 -4.09 6.10
C GLN A 17 -20.13 -2.91 5.27
N PRO A 18 -20.98 -2.14 4.57
CA PRO A 18 -20.55 -0.97 3.82
C PRO A 18 -19.73 0.00 4.69
N LEU A 19 -18.76 0.69 4.09
CA LEU A 19 -18.00 1.69 4.84
C LEU A 19 -18.93 2.80 5.33
N SER A 20 -18.88 3.05 6.64
CA SER A 20 -19.61 4.15 7.29
C SER A 20 -18.98 5.54 7.06
N ARG A 21 -17.87 5.61 6.31
CA ARG A 21 -17.07 6.82 6.10
C ARG A 21 -16.36 6.82 4.75
N PRO A 22 -15.89 7.98 4.26
CA PRO A 22 -15.07 8.05 3.07
C PRO A 22 -13.82 7.16 3.14
N LEU A 23 -13.48 6.54 2.01
CA LEU A 23 -12.31 5.69 1.85
C LEU A 23 -11.00 6.40 2.22
N ALA A 24 -10.88 7.69 1.89
CA ALA A 24 -9.71 8.50 2.19
C ALA A 24 -9.41 8.59 3.70
N ASP A 25 -10.44 8.53 4.54
CA ASP A 25 -10.30 8.63 5.99
C ASP A 25 -9.64 7.38 6.60
N LEU A 26 -9.68 6.24 5.91
CA LEU A 26 -8.99 5.02 6.35
C LEU A 26 -7.47 5.18 6.39
N PHE A 27 -6.91 6.10 5.60
CA PHE A 27 -5.47 6.34 5.52
C PHE A 27 -4.98 7.40 6.51
N GLN A 28 -5.90 8.10 7.19
CA GLN A 28 -5.55 9.06 8.23
C GLN A 28 -5.18 8.36 9.54
N ARG A 29 -4.29 8.99 10.31
CA ARG A 29 -3.87 8.48 11.62
C ARG A 29 -5.04 8.51 12.60
N PHE A 30 -5.13 7.47 13.43
CA PHE A 30 -6.09 7.36 14.53
C PHE A 30 -7.57 7.33 14.10
N GLN A 31 -7.85 7.13 12.81
CA GLN A 31 -9.21 6.98 12.31
C GLN A 31 -9.63 5.50 12.38
N GLN A 32 -10.30 5.11 13.46
CA GLN A 32 -10.94 3.80 13.61
C GLN A 32 -12.45 3.93 13.32
N GLY A 33 -13.03 2.97 12.59
CA GLY A 33 -14.48 2.94 12.41
C GLY A 33 -15.15 2.76 13.77
N SER A 34 -16.25 3.45 14.03
CA SER A 34 -17.00 3.39 15.31
C SER A 34 -17.23 1.96 15.79
N ASP A 35 -17.43 1.05 14.83
CA ASP A 35 -17.86 -0.33 15.03
C ASP A 35 -16.70 -1.29 15.33
N TYR A 36 -15.45 -0.87 15.08
CA TYR A 36 -14.25 -1.69 15.28
C TYR A 36 -13.51 -1.36 16.58
N ARG A 37 -14.03 -0.45 17.42
CA ARG A 37 -13.40 -0.06 18.70
C ARG A 37 -13.20 -1.23 19.68
N GLN A 38 -13.91 -2.34 19.49
CA GLN A 38 -13.77 -3.53 20.33
C GLN A 38 -12.54 -4.39 19.99
N SER A 39 -11.92 -4.25 18.81
CA SER A 39 -10.80 -5.10 18.36
C SER A 39 -9.39 -4.50 18.58
N GLY A 40 -9.27 -3.40 19.34
CA GLY A 40 -7.97 -2.92 19.85
C GLY A 40 -6.97 -2.36 18.82
N GLY A 41 -7.37 -2.12 17.57
CA GLY A 41 -6.48 -1.55 16.55
C GLY A 41 -6.29 -0.04 16.71
N SER A 42 -5.05 0.46 16.70
CA SER A 42 -4.72 1.89 16.87
C SER A 42 -5.13 2.80 15.68
N GLY A 43 -5.68 2.24 14.60
CA GLY A 43 -5.98 2.98 13.38
C GLY A 43 -4.74 3.52 12.67
N LEU A 44 -3.57 2.90 12.88
CA LEU A 44 -2.29 3.36 12.32
C LEU A 44 -1.79 2.53 11.13
N GLY A 45 -2.28 1.30 10.96
CA GLY A 45 -1.71 0.35 9.99
C GLY A 45 -1.63 0.92 8.57
N LEU A 46 -2.76 1.40 8.03
CA LEU A 46 -2.80 1.96 6.67
C LEU A 46 -1.98 3.25 6.53
N ASN A 47 -1.92 4.08 7.57
CA ASN A 47 -1.09 5.27 7.55
C ASN A 47 0.41 4.94 7.51
N ILE A 48 0.84 3.90 8.25
CA ILE A 48 2.22 3.40 8.23
C ILE A 48 2.57 2.90 6.83
N VAL A 49 1.69 2.10 6.22
CA VAL A 49 1.89 1.59 4.85
C VAL A 49 1.98 2.74 3.85
N GLN A 50 1.08 3.72 3.92
CA GLN A 50 1.12 4.89 3.03
C GLN A 50 2.42 5.70 3.21
N SER A 51 2.87 5.87 4.45
CA SER A 51 4.11 6.57 4.76
C SER A 51 5.34 5.82 4.24
N ALA A 52 5.36 4.50 4.36
CA ALA A 52 6.43 3.64 3.84
C ALA A 52 6.44 3.65 2.29
N ALA A 53 5.28 3.45 1.67
CA ALA A 53 5.11 3.47 0.22
C ALA A 53 5.62 4.80 -0.37
N LYS A 54 5.23 5.93 0.22
CA LYS A 54 5.71 7.26 -0.20
C LYS A 54 7.24 7.38 -0.10
N LYS A 55 7.86 6.88 0.98
CA LYS A 55 9.32 6.91 1.15
C LYS A 55 10.05 6.03 0.14
N MET A 56 9.43 4.94 -0.30
CA MET A 56 9.99 3.99 -1.26
C MET A 56 9.66 4.35 -2.72
N GLY A 57 8.96 5.45 -2.97
CA GLY A 57 8.51 5.81 -4.32
C GLY A 57 7.42 4.88 -4.89
N ILE A 58 6.78 4.08 -4.03
CA ILE A 58 5.69 3.17 -4.40
C ILE A 58 4.40 3.98 -4.51
N LYS A 59 3.66 3.79 -5.60
CA LYS A 59 2.32 4.36 -5.75
C LYS A 59 1.32 3.45 -5.05
N MET A 60 0.59 4.01 -4.10
CA MET A 60 -0.46 3.30 -3.35
C MET A 60 -1.82 3.89 -3.68
N ALA A 61 -2.82 3.03 -3.90
CA ALA A 61 -4.21 3.43 -4.00
C ALA A 61 -5.12 2.50 -3.19
N GLY A 62 -6.23 3.05 -2.70
CA GLY A 62 -7.33 2.26 -2.15
C GLY A 62 -8.55 2.38 -3.07
N ASP A 63 -9.35 1.32 -3.15
CA ASP A 63 -10.61 1.33 -3.88
C ASP A 63 -11.67 0.45 -3.20
N ILE A 64 -12.93 0.61 -3.58
CA ILE A 64 -14.02 -0.28 -3.19
C ILE A 64 -14.82 -0.67 -4.43
N GLN A 65 -14.89 -1.97 -4.71
CA GLN A 65 -15.67 -2.51 -5.83
C GLN A 65 -16.48 -3.70 -5.35
N ASN A 66 -17.78 -3.73 -5.63
CA ASN A 66 -18.66 -4.85 -5.26
C ASN A 66 -18.50 -5.30 -3.79
N GLU A 67 -18.51 -4.35 -2.86
CA GLU A 67 -18.33 -4.61 -1.41
C GLU A 67 -16.93 -5.15 -1.02
N GLN A 68 -15.97 -5.20 -1.94
CA GLN A 68 -14.56 -5.49 -1.62
C GLN A 68 -13.77 -4.22 -1.41
N PHE A 69 -13.11 -4.11 -0.26
CA PHE A 69 -12.05 -3.14 -0.05
C PHE A 69 -10.76 -3.65 -0.66
N MET A 70 -10.12 -2.80 -1.47
CA MET A 70 -8.90 -3.14 -2.18
C MET A 70 -7.80 -2.11 -1.89
N ILE A 71 -6.58 -2.59 -1.77
CA ILE A 71 -5.36 -1.77 -1.73
C ILE A 71 -4.44 -2.26 -2.83
N SER A 72 -3.97 -1.34 -3.67
CA SER A 72 -2.97 -1.61 -4.70
C SER A 72 -1.66 -0.87 -4.39
N LEU A 73 -0.54 -1.55 -4.64
CA LEU A 73 0.82 -1.04 -4.54
C LEU A 73 1.54 -1.30 -5.85
N ASP A 74 1.94 -0.22 -6.52
CA ASP A 74 2.72 -0.20 -7.77
C ASP A 74 4.17 0.22 -7.44
N PHE A 75 5.07 -0.76 -7.53
CA PHE A 75 6.46 -0.62 -7.13
C PHE A 75 7.29 -0.06 -8.29
N PRO A 76 8.16 0.92 -8.03
CA PRO A 76 9.04 1.43 -9.06
C PRO A 76 10.01 0.33 -9.51
N GLU A 77 10.41 0.42 -10.79
CA GLU A 77 11.45 -0.42 -11.34
C GLU A 77 12.78 -0.15 -10.61
N ILE A 78 13.47 -1.21 -10.19
CA ILE A 78 14.79 -1.10 -9.58
C ILE A 78 15.81 -1.24 -10.69
N LEU A 79 16.37 -0.12 -11.13
CA LEU A 79 17.55 -0.12 -11.98
C LEU A 79 18.73 -0.59 -11.14
N LEU A 80 19.05 -1.88 -11.18
CA LEU A 80 20.31 -2.38 -10.68
C LEU A 80 21.40 -1.80 -11.59
N LYS A 81 22.17 -0.85 -11.07
CA LYS A 81 23.40 -0.42 -11.72
C LYS A 81 24.36 -1.60 -11.62
N GLU A 82 24.68 -2.23 -12.75
CA GLU A 82 25.86 -3.09 -12.80
C GLU A 82 27.05 -2.20 -12.40
N GLU A 83 27.70 -2.52 -11.29
CA GLU A 83 29.01 -1.97 -10.98
C GLU A 83 29.93 -2.45 -12.10
N SER A 84 30.15 -1.59 -13.10
CA SER A 84 31.24 -1.78 -14.04
C SER A 84 32.51 -1.77 -13.21
N GLU A 85 33.13 -2.93 -13.03
CA GLU A 85 34.53 -3.05 -12.66
C GLU A 85 35.33 -2.20 -13.65
N SER A 86 35.64 -0.96 -13.27
CA SER A 86 36.72 -0.23 -13.90
C SER A 86 38.00 -0.87 -13.39
N ASP A 87 38.37 -1.93 -14.11
CA ASP A 87 39.65 -2.61 -14.00
C ASP A 87 40.76 -1.56 -14.04
N GLY A 88 41.62 -1.60 -13.04
CA GLY A 88 42.76 -0.71 -12.97
C GLY A 88 43.66 -0.92 -14.18
N SER A 89 44.08 0.16 -14.81
CA SER A 89 45.33 0.28 -15.58
C SER A 89 45.66 1.75 -15.79
#